data_AF-A0A1L8DJL4-F1
#
_entry.id   AF-A0A1L8DJL4-F1
#
_cell.length_a   1.000
_cell.length_b   1.000
_cell.length_c   1.000
_cell.angle_alpha   90.00
_cell.angle_beta   90.00
_cell.angle_gamma   90.00
#
_symmetry.space_group_name_H-M   'P 1'
#
loop_
_entity.id
_entity.type
_entity.pdbx_description
1 polymer ?
#
loop_
_entity_poly.entity_id
_entity_poly.type
_entity_poly.pdbx_seq_one_letter_code
_entity_poly.pdbx_strand_id
1 'polypeptide(L)'
;MHFLTLFWKIIFAFIPPTDMSGGYLCFIVSILCIGVVTAVIGDVASHFGCTLGIKDSVTAIVFVALGTSIPDTFASKVAAIQDKYADASVGNVTGSNAVNVFLGIGVAWTIAALYHAAKGNVFEVEPGSLAFSVTIFCSEALIAIAVLLFRRSKSIGGELGGPKTAKYVTAAFFVGLWLIYLILSSMEAYGVIKGF
;
A
#
# COMPACT_ATOMS: atom_id res chain seq x y z
N MET A 1 22.48 9.26 7.89
CA MET A 1 21.56 8.10 7.97
C MET A 1 21.56 7.42 9.34
N HIS A 2 22.72 7.06 9.94
CA HIS A 2 22.76 6.34 11.22
C HIS A 2 21.97 6.99 12.37
N PHE A 3 22.12 8.30 12.57
CA PHE A 3 21.45 9.05 13.65
C PHE A 3 19.92 9.05 13.50
N LEU A 4 19.40 9.28 12.27
CA LEU A 4 17.96 9.28 11.98
C LEU A 4 17.31 7.90 12.20
N THR A 5 18.08 6.83 12.00
CA THR A 5 17.61 5.45 12.21
C THR A 5 17.87 4.92 13.61
N LEU A 6 18.52 5.67 14.50
CA LEU A 6 18.99 5.18 15.79
C LEU A 6 17.83 4.68 16.65
N PHE A 7 16.73 5.45 16.69
CA PHE A 7 15.49 5.08 17.36
C PHE A 7 14.98 3.71 16.90
N TRP A 8 14.87 3.51 15.58
CA TRP A 8 14.44 2.24 14.99
C TRP A 8 15.42 1.11 15.27
N LYS A 9 16.73 1.37 15.20
CA LYS A 9 17.76 0.37 15.51
C LYS A 9 17.68 -0.12 16.96
N ILE A 10 17.36 0.76 17.91
CA ILE A 10 17.20 0.39 19.32
C ILE A 10 15.94 -0.47 19.49
N ILE A 11 14.80 -0.07 18.92
CA ILE A 11 13.55 -0.84 19.00
C ILE A 11 13.71 -2.23 18.40
N PHE A 12 14.35 -2.32 17.23
CA PHE A 12 14.53 -3.59 16.52
C PHE A 12 15.75 -4.39 16.97
N ALA A 13 16.61 -3.85 17.84
CA ALA A 13 17.73 -4.60 18.44
C ALA A 13 17.26 -5.74 19.37
N PHE A 14 16.01 -5.67 19.84
CA PHE A 14 15.40 -6.73 20.66
C PHE A 14 14.87 -7.91 19.82
N ILE A 15 14.90 -7.82 18.49
CA ILE A 15 14.56 -8.97 17.63
C ILE A 15 15.66 -10.04 17.79
N PRO A 16 15.30 -11.29 18.11
CA PRO A 16 16.27 -12.36 18.27
C PRO A 16 16.98 -12.67 16.93
N PRO A 17 18.24 -13.12 16.98
CA PRO A 17 19.00 -13.43 15.78
C PRO A 17 18.37 -14.56 14.96
N THR A 18 18.60 -14.54 13.65
CA THR A 18 18.06 -15.49 12.67
C THR A 18 18.51 -16.93 12.91
N ASP A 19 19.60 -17.10 13.65
CA ASP A 19 20.29 -18.37 13.86
C ASP A 19 19.61 -19.19 14.97
N MET A 20 18.77 -18.54 15.79
CA MET A 20 18.00 -19.18 16.85
C MET A 20 16.74 -19.83 16.31
N SER A 21 16.47 -21.07 16.74
CA SER A 21 15.25 -21.81 16.42
C SER A 21 14.91 -21.84 14.93
N GLY A 22 15.92 -21.93 14.06
CA GLY A 22 15.75 -21.98 12.61
C GLY A 22 15.14 -20.71 12.00
N GLY A 23 15.25 -19.57 12.69
CA GLY A 23 14.73 -18.28 12.23
C GLY A 23 13.25 -18.02 12.56
N TYR A 24 12.50 -19.02 13.02
CA TYR A 24 11.08 -18.86 13.37
C TYR A 24 10.86 -17.85 14.50
N LEU A 25 11.74 -17.85 15.50
CA LEU A 25 11.63 -16.92 16.62
C LEU A 25 11.85 -15.47 16.16
N CYS A 26 12.87 -15.24 15.31
CA CYS A 26 13.13 -13.95 14.69
C CYS A 26 11.91 -13.48 13.88
N PHE A 27 11.32 -14.37 13.08
CA PHE A 27 10.17 -14.07 12.24
C PHE A 27 8.94 -13.62 13.04
N ILE A 28 8.54 -14.40 14.06
CA ILE A 28 7.35 -14.09 14.87
C ILE A 28 7.52 -12.77 15.64
N VAL A 29 8.67 -12.58 16.29
CA VAL A 29 8.94 -11.36 17.04
C VAL A 29 9.00 -10.14 16.12
N SER A 30 9.60 -10.28 14.93
CA SER A 30 9.65 -9.21 13.93
C SER A 30 8.25 -8.80 13.47
N ILE A 31 7.37 -9.77 13.17
CA ILE A 31 6.00 -9.48 12.75
C ILE A 31 5.22 -8.76 13.86
N LEU A 32 5.35 -9.19 15.11
CA LEU A 32 4.69 -8.52 16.24
C LEU A 32 5.18 -7.08 16.41
N CYS A 33 6.50 -6.86 16.37
CA CYS A 33 7.06 -5.51 16.48
C CYS A 33 6.60 -4.60 15.33
N ILE A 34 6.61 -5.10 14.09
CA ILE A 34 6.10 -4.36 12.93
C ILE A 34 4.61 -4.05 13.10
N GLY A 35 3.81 -5.00 13.60
CA GLY A 35 2.39 -4.81 13.87
C GLY A 35 2.13 -3.67 14.86
N VAL A 36 2.85 -3.66 15.99
CA VAL A 36 2.74 -2.60 17.00
C VAL A 36 3.15 -1.24 16.44
N VAL A 37 4.29 -1.18 15.76
CA VAL A 37 4.78 0.07 15.14
C VAL A 37 3.78 0.59 14.10
N THR A 38 3.22 -0.29 13.28
CA THR A 38 2.23 0.07 12.26
C THR A 38 0.95 0.62 12.88
N ALA A 39 0.46 0.02 13.98
CA ALA A 39 -0.69 0.55 14.71
C ALA A 39 -0.44 1.97 15.25
N VAL A 40 0.73 2.20 15.88
CA VAL A 40 1.11 3.53 16.38
C VAL A 40 1.23 4.54 15.25
N ILE A 41 1.83 4.17 14.11
CA ILE A 41 1.95 5.06 12.95
C ILE A 41 0.56 5.42 12.39
N GLY A 42 -0.37 4.46 12.32
CA GLY A 42 -1.75 4.69 11.90
C GLY A 42 -2.46 5.73 12.78
N ASP A 43 -2.36 5.57 14.10
CA ASP A 43 -2.96 6.51 15.05
C ASP A 43 -2.34 7.90 14.95
N VAL A 44 -1.01 7.98 14.86
CA VAL A 44 -0.29 9.26 14.71
C VAL A 44 -0.66 9.95 13.39
N ALA A 45 -0.77 9.20 12.30
CA ALA A 45 -1.18 9.74 11.00
C ALA A 45 -2.59 10.33 11.05
N SER A 46 -3.54 9.64 11.70
CA SER A 46 -4.91 10.12 11.89
C SER A 46 -4.95 11.42 12.72
N HIS A 47 -4.25 11.45 13.87
CA HIS A 47 -4.17 12.65 14.70
C HIS A 47 -3.50 13.81 13.97
N PHE A 48 -2.44 13.53 13.20
CA PHE A 48 -1.77 14.53 12.38
C PHE A 48 -2.72 15.11 11.32
N GLY A 49 -3.46 14.26 10.60
CA GLY A 49 -4.49 14.68 9.65
C GLY A 49 -5.52 15.60 10.30
N CYS A 50 -6.02 15.23 11.47
CA CYS A 50 -6.96 16.03 12.25
C CYS A 50 -6.38 17.40 12.64
N THR A 51 -5.12 17.47 13.09
CA THR A 51 -4.47 18.76 13.43
C THR A 51 -4.27 19.68 12.23
N LEU A 52 -4.11 19.12 11.04
CA LEU A 52 -4.00 19.87 9.78
C LEU A 52 -5.37 20.20 9.16
N GLY A 53 -6.47 19.74 9.75
CA GLY A 53 -7.81 19.89 9.18
C GLY A 53 -8.05 19.05 7.92
N ILE A 54 -7.28 17.98 7.72
CA ILE A 54 -7.39 17.08 6.57
C ILE A 54 -8.39 15.97 6.90
N LYS A 55 -9.36 15.71 6.00
CA LYS A 55 -10.32 14.62 6.16
C LYS A 55 -9.62 13.26 6.29
N ASP A 56 -10.13 12.40 7.18
CA ASP A 56 -9.55 11.08 7.44
C ASP A 56 -9.40 10.22 6.18
N SER A 57 -10.38 10.28 5.25
CA SER A 57 -10.31 9.56 3.98
C SER A 57 -9.12 10.02 3.11
N VAL A 58 -8.82 11.31 3.09
CA VAL A 58 -7.68 11.90 2.37
C VAL A 58 -6.37 11.55 3.08
N THR A 59 -6.35 11.64 4.41
CA THR A 59 -5.19 11.23 5.23
C THR A 59 -4.83 9.76 4.99
N ALA A 60 -5.84 8.88 4.90
CA ALA A 60 -5.64 7.46 4.64
C ALA A 60 -5.03 7.19 3.24
N ILE A 61 -5.59 7.77 2.17
CA ILE A 61 -5.09 7.53 0.81
C ILE A 61 -3.74 8.22 0.52
N VAL A 62 -3.41 9.32 1.22
CA VAL A 62 -2.16 10.07 0.99
C VAL A 62 -1.05 9.62 1.91
N PHE A 63 -1.25 9.60 3.23
CA PHE A 63 -0.16 9.36 4.18
C PHE A 63 -0.03 7.89 4.54
N VAL A 64 -1.14 7.24 4.89
CA VAL A 64 -1.11 5.84 5.36
C VAL A 64 -0.79 4.90 4.19
N ALA A 65 -1.51 5.01 3.08
CA ALA A 65 -1.29 4.15 1.91
C ALA A 65 0.10 4.34 1.27
N LEU A 66 0.62 5.58 1.25
CA LEU A 66 1.96 5.87 0.77
C LEU A 66 3.03 5.29 1.68
N GLY A 67 2.83 5.39 3.00
CA GLY A 67 3.75 4.88 4.01
C GLY A 67 3.98 3.37 3.92
N THR A 68 2.97 2.61 3.52
CA THR A 68 3.08 1.15 3.30
C THR A 68 3.56 0.80 1.89
N SER A 69 3.05 1.48 0.86
CA SER A 69 3.30 1.10 -0.53
C SER A 69 4.68 1.51 -1.07
N ILE A 70 5.29 2.58 -0.55
CA ILE A 70 6.64 2.99 -0.96
C ILE A 70 7.70 1.93 -0.61
N PRO A 71 7.80 1.46 0.65
CA PRO A 71 8.69 0.35 1.01
C PRO A 71 8.47 -0.88 0.14
N ASP A 72 7.22 -1.30 -0.08
CA ASP A 72 6.87 -2.44 -0.92
C ASP A 72 7.31 -2.26 -2.37
N THR A 73 7.19 -1.04 -2.90
CA THR A 73 7.68 -0.70 -4.24
C THR A 73 9.19 -0.85 -4.34
N PHE A 74 9.94 -0.40 -3.32
CA PHE A 74 11.39 -0.57 -3.30
C PHE A 74 11.80 -2.04 -3.14
N ALA A 75 11.14 -2.79 -2.27
CA ALA A 75 11.38 -4.23 -2.11
C ALA A 75 11.12 -4.98 -3.43
N SER A 76 9.98 -4.72 -4.08
CA SER A 76 9.62 -5.30 -5.38
C SER A 76 10.63 -4.95 -6.47
N LYS A 77 11.07 -3.68 -6.53
CA LYS A 77 12.09 -3.23 -7.47
C LYS A 77 13.42 -3.97 -7.25
N VAL A 78 13.87 -4.11 -6.01
CA VAL A 78 15.12 -4.82 -5.69
C VAL A 78 14.99 -6.29 -6.08
N ALA A 79 13.87 -6.95 -5.74
CA ALA A 79 13.59 -8.32 -6.14
C ALA A 79 13.60 -8.49 -7.67
N ALA A 80 12.98 -7.57 -8.42
CA ALA A 80 12.96 -7.61 -9.89
C ALA A 80 14.33 -7.39 -10.55
N ILE A 81 15.25 -6.68 -9.88
CA ILE A 81 16.62 -6.46 -10.39
C ILE A 81 17.50 -7.68 -10.10
N GLN A 82 17.28 -8.33 -8.96
CA GLN A 82 18.11 -9.45 -8.50
C GLN A 82 17.66 -10.80 -9.08
N ASP A 83 16.38 -10.94 -9.41
CA ASP A 83 15.81 -12.16 -9.99
C ASP A 83 15.72 -12.05 -11.53
N LYS A 84 16.19 -13.08 -12.23
CA LYS A 84 16.21 -13.14 -13.69
C LYS A 84 14.81 -13.09 -14.30
N TYR A 85 13.82 -13.70 -13.63
CA TYR A 85 12.44 -13.78 -14.11
C TYR A 85 11.49 -12.84 -13.36
N ALA A 86 12.00 -12.15 -12.33
CA ALA A 86 11.24 -11.26 -11.45
C ALA A 86 10.02 -11.93 -10.77
N ASP A 87 10.03 -13.26 -10.63
CA ASP A 87 8.96 -14.02 -10.00
C ASP A 87 8.79 -13.59 -8.53
N ALA A 88 9.91 -13.33 -7.85
CA ALA A 88 9.91 -12.82 -6.48
C ALA A 88 9.22 -11.44 -6.38
N SER A 89 9.39 -10.57 -7.37
CA SER A 89 8.71 -9.27 -7.40
C SER A 89 7.21 -9.41 -7.62
N VAL A 90 6.79 -10.33 -8.49
CA VAL A 90 5.36 -10.60 -8.72
C VAL A 90 4.73 -11.11 -7.44
N GLY A 91 5.34 -12.11 -6.80
CA GLY A 91 4.87 -12.67 -5.54
C GLY A 91 4.73 -11.61 -4.44
N ASN A 92 5.70 -10.70 -4.32
CA ASN A 92 5.64 -9.61 -3.33
C ASN A 92 4.47 -8.66 -3.59
N VAL A 93 4.31 -8.18 -4.83
CA VAL A 93 3.23 -7.22 -5.17
C VAL A 93 1.85 -7.86 -5.02
N THR A 94 1.67 -9.09 -5.51
CA THR A 94 0.37 -9.78 -5.41
C THR A 94 0.07 -10.19 -3.96
N GLY A 95 1.09 -10.66 -3.24
CA GLY A 95 0.97 -11.09 -1.85
C GLY A 95 0.61 -9.93 -0.92
N SER A 96 1.33 -8.81 -0.99
CA SER A 96 1.05 -7.63 -0.15
C SER A 96 -0.37 -7.09 -0.36
N ASN A 97 -0.80 -6.93 -1.62
CA ASN A 97 -2.16 -6.48 -1.91
C ASN A 97 -3.23 -7.46 -1.45
N ALA A 98 -3.01 -8.78 -1.62
CA ALA A 98 -3.94 -9.79 -1.13
C ALA A 98 -4.05 -9.75 0.40
N VAL A 99 -2.94 -9.61 1.11
CA VAL A 99 -2.93 -9.47 2.58
C VAL A 99 -3.69 -8.21 3.00
N ASN A 100 -3.50 -7.07 2.34
CA ASN A 100 -4.21 -5.83 2.68
C ASN A 100 -5.74 -5.96 2.54
N VAL A 101 -6.20 -6.57 1.45
CA VAL A 101 -7.65 -6.72 1.19
C VAL A 101 -8.25 -7.82 2.05
N PHE A 102 -7.69 -9.03 2.02
CA PHE A 102 -8.30 -10.20 2.68
C PHE A 102 -8.02 -10.23 4.18
N LEU A 103 -6.79 -9.97 4.60
CA LEU A 103 -6.43 -10.00 6.02
C LEU A 103 -6.65 -8.64 6.68
N GLY A 104 -6.22 -7.55 6.05
CA GLY A 104 -6.37 -6.20 6.61
C GLY A 104 -7.85 -5.81 6.75
N ILE A 105 -8.56 -5.70 5.63
CA ILE A 105 -9.98 -5.31 5.63
C ILE A 105 -10.88 -6.48 6.02
N GLY A 106 -10.70 -7.66 5.40
CA GLY A 106 -11.62 -8.79 5.58
C GLY A 106 -11.70 -9.32 7.01
N VAL A 107 -10.57 -9.50 7.70
CA VAL A 107 -10.56 -9.98 9.10
C VAL A 107 -11.11 -8.92 10.04
N ALA A 108 -10.71 -7.65 9.89
CA ALA A 108 -11.22 -6.55 10.72
C ALA A 108 -12.74 -6.41 10.60
N TRP A 109 -13.28 -6.45 9.38
CA TRP A 109 -14.72 -6.39 9.11
C TRP A 109 -15.46 -7.59 9.71
N THR A 110 -14.89 -8.80 9.57
CA THR A 110 -15.48 -10.02 10.14
C THR A 110 -15.56 -9.96 11.67
N ILE A 111 -14.49 -9.50 12.34
CA ILE A 111 -14.45 -9.34 13.80
C ILE A 111 -15.51 -8.33 14.24
N ALA A 112 -15.60 -7.17 13.57
CA ALA A 112 -16.60 -6.14 13.88
C ALA A 112 -18.04 -6.65 13.69
N ALA A 113 -18.31 -7.34 12.59
CA ALA A 113 -19.62 -7.91 12.31
C ALA A 113 -20.05 -8.95 13.37
N LEU A 114 -19.15 -9.86 13.76
CA LEU A 114 -19.42 -10.84 14.81
C LEU A 114 -19.68 -10.18 16.17
N TYR A 115 -18.92 -9.14 16.51
CA TYR A 115 -19.11 -8.39 17.75
C TYR A 115 -20.49 -7.69 17.81
N HIS A 116 -20.90 -7.05 16.72
CA HIS A 116 -22.22 -6.42 16.61
C HIS A 116 -23.34 -7.46 16.68
N ALA A 117 -23.19 -8.57 15.96
CA ALA A 117 -24.15 -9.67 15.97
C ALA A 117 -24.34 -10.26 17.37
N ALA A 118 -23.24 -10.46 18.12
CA ALA A 118 -23.29 -10.93 19.51
C ALA A 118 -24.03 -9.97 20.45
N LYS A 119 -24.08 -8.68 20.11
CA LYS A 119 -24.83 -7.64 20.83
C LYS A 119 -26.26 -7.44 20.32
N GLY A 120 -26.70 -8.21 19.32
CA GLY A 120 -28.01 -8.05 18.69
C GLY A 120 -28.13 -6.84 17.76
N ASN A 121 -27.01 -6.23 17.36
CA ASN A 121 -26.98 -5.09 16.45
C ASN A 121 -26.53 -5.51 15.05
N VAL A 122 -26.96 -4.78 14.02
CA VAL A 122 -26.40 -4.90 12.67
C VAL A 122 -25.15 -4.03 12.58
N PHE A 123 -24.12 -4.52 11.88
CA PHE A 123 -22.92 -3.73 11.58
C PHE A 123 -23.12 -3.01 10.24
N GLU A 124 -23.47 -1.72 10.31
CA GLU A 124 -23.61 -0.86 9.14
C GLU A 124 -22.35 0.00 8.95
N VAL A 125 -21.85 0.06 7.71
CA VAL A 125 -20.67 0.85 7.35
C VAL A 125 -21.05 1.75 6.18
N GLU A 126 -20.93 3.06 6.37
CA GLU A 126 -21.16 4.02 5.29
C GLU A 126 -20.03 3.94 4.26
N PRO A 127 -20.33 3.81 2.95
CA PRO A 127 -19.31 3.67 1.92
C PRO A 127 -18.55 4.98 1.65
N GLY A 128 -19.10 6.15 2.00
CA GLY A 128 -18.46 7.45 1.81
C GLY A 128 -17.95 7.66 0.37
N SER A 129 -16.71 8.15 0.24
CA SER A 129 -16.02 8.39 -1.04
C SER A 129 -15.44 7.13 -1.69
N LEU A 130 -15.70 5.95 -1.13
CA LEU A 130 -15.06 4.70 -1.57
C LEU A 130 -15.45 4.33 -3.00
N ALA A 131 -16.74 4.41 -3.35
CA ALA A 131 -17.22 4.05 -4.67
C ALA A 131 -16.56 4.88 -5.78
N PHE A 132 -16.46 6.19 -5.56
CA PHE A 132 -15.76 7.11 -6.46
C PHE A 132 -14.27 6.75 -6.59
N SER A 133 -13.56 6.64 -5.46
CA SER A 133 -12.12 6.36 -5.42
C SER A 133 -11.79 5.03 -6.09
N VAL A 134 -12.55 3.96 -5.80
CA VAL A 134 -12.37 2.63 -6.41
C VAL A 134 -12.58 2.68 -7.92
N THR A 135 -13.58 3.44 -8.39
CA THR A 135 -13.84 3.56 -9.83
C THR A 135 -12.70 4.26 -10.56
N ILE A 136 -12.19 5.37 -10.01
CA ILE A 136 -11.03 6.06 -10.59
C ILE A 136 -9.82 5.12 -10.59
N PHE A 137 -9.54 4.45 -9.47
CA PHE A 137 -8.45 3.48 -9.38
C PHE A 137 -8.57 2.36 -10.43
N CYS A 138 -9.75 1.77 -10.60
CA CYS A 138 -9.97 0.73 -11.61
C CYS A 138 -9.77 1.28 -13.04
N SER A 139 -10.24 2.49 -13.32
CA SER A 139 -10.05 3.12 -14.63
C SER A 139 -8.57 3.36 -14.95
N GLU A 140 -7.81 3.88 -13.99
CA GLU A 140 -6.37 4.10 -14.14
C GLU A 140 -5.59 2.79 -14.21
N ALA A 141 -6.00 1.77 -13.46
CA ALA A 141 -5.40 0.44 -13.52
C ALA A 141 -5.57 -0.19 -14.91
N LEU A 142 -6.74 -0.02 -15.55
CA LEU A 142 -6.95 -0.48 -16.93
C LEU A 142 -6.03 0.25 -17.91
N ILE A 143 -5.88 1.57 -17.76
CA ILE A 143 -4.94 2.37 -18.56
C ILE A 143 -3.50 1.88 -18.34
N ALA A 144 -3.10 1.65 -17.08
CA ALA A 144 -1.77 1.17 -16.74
C ALA A 144 -1.49 -0.21 -17.34
N ILE A 145 -2.46 -1.14 -17.25
CA ILE A 145 -2.38 -2.47 -17.87
C ILE A 145 -2.25 -2.34 -19.39
N ALA A 146 -3.06 -1.51 -20.04
CA ALA A 146 -2.97 -1.29 -21.49
C ALA A 146 -1.59 -0.77 -21.92
N VAL A 147 -1.02 0.18 -21.16
CA VAL A 147 0.35 0.69 -21.39
C VAL A 147 1.40 -0.41 -21.18
N LEU A 148 1.28 -1.23 -20.14
CA LEU A 148 2.19 -2.36 -19.90
C LEU A 148 2.13 -3.39 -21.03
N LEU A 149 0.93 -3.74 -21.50
CA LEU A 149 0.73 -4.64 -22.63
C LEU A 149 1.32 -4.06 -23.92
N PHE A 150 1.16 -2.76 -24.15
CA PHE A 150 1.78 -2.08 -25.28
C PHE A 150 3.32 -2.12 -25.20
N ARG A 151 3.90 -1.88 -24.02
CA ARG A 151 5.36 -1.97 -23.80
C ARG A 151 5.90 -3.38 -23.98
N ARG A 152 5.08 -4.40 -23.75
CA ARG A 152 5.41 -5.80 -23.98
C ARG A 152 5.51 -6.14 -25.48
N SER A 153 5.00 -5.29 -26.37
CA SER A 153 5.14 -5.45 -27.82
C SER A 153 6.61 -5.67 -28.23
N LYS A 154 6.82 -6.53 -29.23
CA LYS A 154 8.13 -6.83 -29.82
C LYS A 154 8.87 -5.58 -30.30
N SER A 155 8.15 -4.50 -30.62
CA SER A 155 8.74 -3.23 -31.05
C SER A 155 9.46 -2.47 -29.93
N ILE A 156 9.09 -2.67 -28.66
CA ILE A 156 9.67 -1.95 -27.51
C ILE A 156 10.52 -2.90 -26.65
N GLY A 157 10.11 -4.17 -26.50
CA GLY A 157 10.85 -5.16 -25.71
C GLY A 157 10.89 -4.84 -24.21
N GLY A 158 9.77 -4.38 -23.65
CA GLY A 158 9.67 -3.81 -22.30
C GLY A 158 9.41 -4.78 -21.14
N GLU A 159 9.53 -6.10 -21.30
CA GLU A 159 9.11 -7.09 -20.28
C GLU A 159 9.79 -6.90 -18.91
N LEU A 160 11.10 -6.64 -18.87
CA LEU A 160 11.86 -6.41 -17.62
C LEU A 160 12.61 -5.08 -17.67
N GLY A 161 11.85 -3.99 -17.77
CA GLY A 161 12.39 -2.63 -17.76
C GLY A 161 12.65 -2.07 -19.15
N GLY A 162 13.11 -2.87 -20.12
CA GLY A 162 13.30 -2.47 -21.51
C GLY A 162 14.27 -1.27 -21.69
N PRO A 163 14.15 -0.52 -22.82
CA PRO A 163 15.00 0.64 -23.08
C PRO A 163 14.88 1.71 -22.00
N LYS A 164 16.02 2.32 -21.62
CA LYS A 164 16.10 3.32 -20.53
C LYS A 164 15.07 4.45 -20.68
N THR A 165 14.98 5.06 -21.86
CA THR A 165 14.06 6.17 -22.12
C THR A 165 12.61 5.74 -21.95
N ALA A 166 12.20 4.63 -22.56
CA ALA A 166 10.84 4.11 -22.46
C ALA A 166 10.47 3.75 -21.01
N LYS A 167 11.42 3.20 -20.24
CA LYS A 167 11.24 2.92 -18.80
C LYS A 167 10.91 4.17 -17.99
N TYR A 168 11.72 5.23 -18.13
CA TYR A 168 11.53 6.45 -17.35
C TYR A 168 10.27 7.21 -17.77
N VAL A 169 9.97 7.28 -19.06
CA VAL A 169 8.74 7.91 -19.56
C VAL A 169 7.51 7.19 -19.01
N THR A 170 7.50 5.85 -19.04
CA THR A 170 6.37 5.07 -18.52
C THR A 170 6.25 5.21 -17.00
N ALA A 171 7.37 5.19 -16.27
CA ALA A 171 7.36 5.39 -14.82
C ALA A 171 6.82 6.77 -14.44
N ALA A 172 7.23 7.83 -15.14
CA ALA A 172 6.71 9.17 -14.94
C ALA A 172 5.20 9.25 -15.24
N PHE A 173 4.74 8.57 -16.29
CA PHE A 173 3.32 8.48 -16.61
C PHE A 173 2.51 7.78 -15.50
N PHE A 174 2.99 6.67 -14.94
CA PHE A 174 2.31 5.98 -13.83
C PHE A 174 2.30 6.79 -12.54
N VAL A 175 3.37 7.52 -12.23
CA VAL A 175 3.36 8.49 -11.13
C VAL A 175 2.33 9.58 -11.39
N GLY A 176 2.21 10.04 -12.65
CA GLY A 176 1.17 10.98 -13.07
C GLY A 176 -0.25 10.45 -12.85
N LEU A 177 -0.55 9.22 -13.25
CA LEU A 177 -1.83 8.56 -12.97
C LEU A 177 -2.11 8.54 -11.46
N TRP A 178 -1.17 8.06 -10.66
CA TRP A 178 -1.33 8.04 -9.20
C TRP A 178 -1.62 9.43 -8.59
N LEU A 179 -0.96 10.48 -9.09
CA LEU A 179 -1.26 11.86 -8.66
C LEU A 179 -2.66 12.30 -9.08
N ILE A 180 -3.12 11.92 -10.27
CA ILE A 180 -4.49 12.19 -10.74
C ILE A 180 -5.49 11.51 -9.81
N TYR A 181 -5.29 10.23 -9.47
CA TYR A 181 -6.13 9.52 -8.49
C TYR A 181 -6.20 10.25 -7.15
N LEU A 182 -5.06 10.68 -6.60
CA LEU A 182 -5.02 11.39 -5.32
C LEU A 182 -5.78 12.72 -5.39
N ILE A 183 -5.58 13.50 -6.46
CA ILE A 183 -6.23 14.80 -6.64
C ILE A 183 -7.74 14.63 -6.80
N LEU A 184 -8.19 13.75 -7.69
CA LEU A 184 -9.61 13.54 -7.94
C LEU A 184 -10.32 13.00 -6.71
N SER A 185 -9.74 11.99 -6.04
CA SER A 185 -10.33 11.41 -4.83
C SER A 185 -10.38 12.43 -3.68
N SER A 186 -9.36 13.30 -3.56
CA SER A 186 -9.37 14.37 -2.57
C SER A 186 -10.40 15.45 -2.89
N MET A 187 -10.51 15.87 -4.16
CA MET A 187 -11.50 16.85 -4.59
C MET A 187 -12.93 16.39 -4.33
N GLU A 188 -13.21 15.10 -4.56
CA GLU A 188 -14.51 14.51 -4.25
C GLU A 188 -14.74 14.47 -2.75
N ALA A 189 -13.73 14.02 -1.98
CA ALA A 189 -13.81 13.98 -0.53
C ALA A 189 -14.11 15.37 0.07
N TYR A 190 -13.60 16.46 -0.51
CA TYR A 190 -13.90 17.84 -0.08
C TYR A 190 -15.16 18.45 -0.70
N GLY A 191 -15.90 17.71 -1.55
CA GLY A 191 -17.13 18.18 -2.19
C GLY A 191 -16.90 19.21 -3.30
N VAL A 192 -15.66 19.34 -3.80
CA VAL A 192 -15.33 20.22 -4.93
C VAL A 192 -15.89 19.65 -6.24
N ILE A 193 -15.83 18.32 -6.38
CA ILE A 193 -16.48 17.58 -7.46
C ILE A 193 -17.55 16.68 -6.87
N LYS A 194 -18.63 16.48 -7.62
CA LYS A 194 -19.72 15.60 -7.21
C LYS A 194 -19.36 14.16 -7.58
N GLY A 195 -19.27 13.28 -6.59
CA GLY A 195 -19.23 11.85 -6.78
C GLY A 195 -20.55 11.32 -7.36
N PHE A 196 -20.57 10.03 -7.69
CA PHE A 196 -21.74 9.31 -8.17
C PHE A 196 -22.12 8.18 -7.20
#